data_AF-E0RN94-F1
#
_entry.id   AF-E0RN94-F1
#
_cell.length_a   1.000
_cell.length_b   1.000
_cell.length_c   1.000
_cell.angle_alpha   90.00
_cell.angle_beta   90.00
_cell.angle_gamma   90.00
#
_symmetry.space_group_name_H-M   'P 1'
#
loop_
_entity.id
_entity.type
_entity.pdbx_description
1 polymer ?
#
loop_
_entity_poly.entity_id
_entity_poly.type
_entity_poly.pdbx_seq_one_letter_code
_entity_poly.pdbx_strand_id
1 'polypeptide(L)' 'MTFVKTKLELEKLKPGEVLEVYLSEGEPLDNVPKTARAQGYEVLDISHVEGGTYLVRIRKRGGGG' A
#
# COMPACT_ATOMS: atom_id res chain seq x y z
N MET A 1 4.84 3.40 -10.04
CA MET A 1 3.54 3.13 -9.39
C MET A 1 3.15 4.37 -8.59
N THR A 2 1.92 4.88 -8.68
CA THR A 2 1.44 6.02 -7.87
C THR A 2 0.36 5.57 -6.89
N PHE A 3 0.16 6.31 -5.79
CA PHE A 3 -0.82 5.96 -4.76
C PHE A 3 -2.24 5.80 -5.32
N VAL A 4 -2.62 6.56 -6.34
CA VAL A 4 -3.95 6.50 -6.96
C VAL A 4 -4.28 5.09 -7.46
N LYS A 5 -3.34 4.44 -8.15
CA LYS A 5 -3.53 3.06 -8.63
C LYS A 5 -3.62 2.07 -7.47
N THR A 6 -2.74 2.21 -6.48
CA THR A 6 -2.76 1.39 -5.26
C THR A 6 -4.11 1.48 -4.54
N LYS A 7 -4.66 2.69 -4.40
CA LYS A 7 -5.97 2.91 -3.79
C LYS A 7 -7.08 2.21 -4.57
N LEU A 8 -7.13 2.34 -5.89
CA LEU A 8 -8.15 1.69 -6.71
C LEU A 8 -8.15 0.16 -6.55
N GLU A 9 -6.98 -0.46 -6.46
CA GLU A 9 -6.86 -1.89 -6.19
C GLU A 9 -7.29 -2.25 -4.76
N LEU A 10 -6.87 -1.47 -3.75
CA LEU A 10 -7.33 -1.63 -2.36
C LEU A 10 -8.86 -1.49 -2.23
N GLU A 11 -9.48 -0.60 -2.99
CA GLU A 11 -10.93 -0.40 -2.97
C GLU A 11 -11.69 -1.60 -3.53
N LYS A 12 -11.10 -2.34 -4.49
CA LYS A 12 -11.67 -3.59 -5.02
C LYS A 12 -11.54 -4.78 -4.05
N LEU A 13 -10.55 -4.75 -3.14
CA LEU A 13 -10.33 -5.82 -2.18
C LEU A 13 -11.42 -5.89 -1.11
N LYS A 14 -11.60 -7.07 -0.50
CA LYS A 14 -12.46 -7.24 0.67
C LYS A 14 -11.76 -6.72 1.92
N PRO A 15 -12.54 -6.24 2.91
CA PRO A 15 -11.97 -5.85 4.19
C PRO A 15 -11.26 -7.02 4.86
N GLY A 16 -10.02 -6.81 5.28
CA GLY A 16 -9.12 -7.84 5.80
C GLY A 16 -8.13 -8.39 4.76
N GLU A 17 -8.36 -8.19 3.46
CA GLU A 17 -7.41 -8.61 2.43
C GLU A 17 -6.20 -7.68 2.32
N VAL A 18 -5.10 -8.25 1.84
CA VAL A 18 -3.80 -7.59 1.73
C VAL A 18 -3.46 -7.40 0.26
N LEU A 19 -3.13 -6.16 -0.11
CA LEU A 19 -2.54 -5.82 -1.39
C LEU A 19 -1.03 -5.74 -1.27
N GLU A 20 -0.33 -6.36 -2.21
CA GLU A 20 1.11 -6.27 -2.35
C GLU A 20 1.46 -5.27 -3.45
N VAL A 21 2.24 -4.25 -3.10
CA VAL A 21 2.55 -3.14 -3.99
C VAL A 21 4.06 -3.02 -4.14
N TYR A 22 4.54 -3.16 -5.36
CA TYR A 22 5.93 -2.90 -5.70
C TYR A 22 6.13 -1.40 -5.96
N LEU A 23 7.01 -0.80 -5.18
CA LEU A 23 7.36 0.61 -5.23
C LEU A 23 8.84 0.75 -5.51
N SER A 24 9.22 1.75 -6.29
CA SER A 24 10.61 2.14 -6.45
C SER A 24 11.07 2.96 -5.25
N GLU A 25 12.36 2.94 -4.97
CA GLU A 25 12.98 3.79 -3.95
C GLU A 25 12.74 5.28 -4.22
N GLY A 26 12.78 6.07 -3.15
CA GLY A 26 12.53 7.51 -3.19
C GLY A 26 11.08 7.87 -2.90
N GLU A 27 10.54 8.80 -3.68
CA GLU A 27 9.24 9.42 -3.42
C GLU A 27 8.04 8.45 -3.28
N PRO A 28 7.87 7.42 -4.15
CA PRO A 28 6.71 6.54 -4.03
C PRO A 28 6.75 5.69 -2.76
N LEU A 29 7.93 5.29 -2.30
CA LEU A 29 8.10 4.52 -1.07
C LEU A 29 7.75 5.33 0.19
N ASP A 30 7.95 6.65 0.19
CA ASP A 30 7.54 7.51 1.32
C ASP A 30 6.05 7.85 1.24
N ASN A 31 5.58 8.29 0.07
CA ASN A 31 4.24 8.81 -0.11
C ASN A 31 3.15 7.73 -0.02
N VAL A 32 3.36 6.54 -0.58
CA VAL A 32 2.34 5.48 -0.65
C VAL A 32 1.96 4.94 0.75
N PRO A 33 2.88 4.42 1.58
CA PRO A 33 2.53 3.93 2.91
C PRO A 33 2.02 5.05 3.82
N LYS A 34 2.55 6.27 3.71
CA LYS A 34 2.07 7.44 4.46
C LYS A 34 0.63 7.80 4.12
N THR A 35 0.30 7.87 2.83
CA THR A 35 -1.06 8.17 2.37
C THR A 35 -2.01 7.02 2.67
N ALA A 36 -1.57 5.77 2.56
CA ALA A 36 -2.35 4.59 2.93
C ALA A 36 -2.79 4.67 4.40
N ARG A 37 -1.86 4.93 5.32
CA ARG A 37 -2.16 5.13 6.75
C ARG A 37 -3.11 6.30 6.97
N ALA A 38 -2.90 7.43 6.30
CA ALA A 38 -3.76 8.61 6.41
C ALA A 38 -5.21 8.36 5.92
N GLN A 39 -5.39 7.48 4.94
CA GLN A 39 -6.71 7.08 4.41
C GLN A 39 -7.37 5.97 5.26
N GLY A 40 -6.73 5.52 6.34
CA GLY A 40 -7.26 4.47 7.21
C GLY A 40 -6.91 3.04 6.81
N TYR A 41 -6.04 2.85 5.82
CA TYR A 41 -5.47 1.54 5.50
C TYR A 41 -4.33 1.17 6.47
N GLU A 42 -4.04 -0.12 6.55
CA GLU A 42 -3.00 -0.62 7.46
C GLU A 42 -1.81 -1.14 6.67
N VAL A 43 -0.64 -0.51 6.84
CA VAL A 43 0.60 -0.99 6.23
C VAL A 43 1.17 -2.08 7.14
N LEU A 44 1.16 -3.32 6.65
CA LEU A 44 1.61 -4.49 7.39
C LEU A 44 3.12 -4.66 7.34
N ASP A 45 3.72 -4.49 6.16
CA ASP A 45 5.13 -4.74 5.95
C ASP A 45 5.70 -3.90 4.81
N ILE A 46 7.00 -3.58 4.90
CA ILE A 46 7.79 -2.93 3.85
C ILE A 46 9.11 -3.68 3.75
N SER A 47 9.27 -4.45 2.69
CA SER A 47 10.45 -5.28 2.45
C SER A 47 11.19 -4.83 1.20
N HIS A 48 12.50 -4.65 1.28
CA HIS A 48 13.33 -4.40 0.10
C HIS A 48 13.50 -5.70 -0.69
N VAL A 49 13.22 -5.65 -2.00
CA VAL A 49 13.26 -6.82 -2.88
C VAL A 49 14.59 -6.85 -3.62
N GLU A 50 14.78 -5.97 -4.60
CA GLU A 50 16.01 -5.88 -5.38
C GLU A 50 16.05 -4.60 -6.23
N GLY A 51 17.26 -4.10 -6.53
CA GLY A 51 17.47 -3.02 -7.49
C GLY A 51 16.70 -1.73 -7.21
N GLY A 52 16.52 -1.38 -5.93
CA GLY A 52 15.73 -0.21 -5.53
C GLY A 52 14.22 -0.44 -5.55
N THR A 53 13.76 -1.70 -5.64
CA THR A 53 12.34 -2.06 -5.57
C THR A 53 11.99 -2.56 -4.18
N TYR A 54 10.89 -2.04 -3.63
CA TYR A 54 10.36 -2.34 -2.31
C TYR A 54 8.95 -2.89 -2.44
N LEU A 55 8.69 -3.99 -1.74
CA LEU A 55 7.37 -4.59 -1.60
C LEU A 55 6.69 -4.03 -0.36
N VAL A 56 5.59 -3.33 -0.55
CA VAL A 56 4.75 -2.82 0.54
C VAL A 56 3.47 -3.62 0.61
N ARG A 57 3.19 -4.21 1.78
CA ARG A 57 1.97 -4.97 2.04
C ARG A 57 0.98 -4.08 2.77
N ILE A 58 -0.15 -3.80 2.14
CA ILE A 58 -1.19 -2.91 2.66
C ILE A 58 -2.49 -3.70 2.82
N ARG A 59 -3.02 -3.75 4.04
CA ARG A 59 -4.29 -4.37 4.36
C ARG A 59 -5.43 -3.36 4.28
N LYS A 60 -6.51 -3.75 3.61
CA LYS A 60 -7.78 -3.02 3.69
C LYS A 60 -8.36 -3.19 5.09
N ARG A 61 -8.41 -2.12 5.88
CA ARG A 61 -9.25 -2.13 7.08
C ARG A 61 -10.71 -2.14 6.64
N GLY A 62 -11.52 -2.97 7.28
CA GLY A 62 -12.96 -2.89 7.15
C GLY A 62 -13.43 -1.51 7.54
N GLY A 63 -13.90 -0.76 6.54
CA GLY A 63 -14.72 0.41 6.80
C GLY A 63 -15.95 -0.09 7.52
N GLY A 64 -15.97 0.10 8.84
CA GLY A 64 -17.21 0.03 9.61
C GLY A 64 -18.08 1.18 9.14
N GLY A 65 -19.11 0.84 8.37
CA GLY A 65 -20.21 1.68 7.93
C GLY A 65 -21.36 0.76 7.58
#